data_AF-A0A7J9KUH6-F1
#
_entry.id   AF-A0A7J9KUH6-F1
#
_cell.length_a   1.000
_cell.length_b   1.000
_cell.length_c   1.000
_cell.angle_alpha   90.00
_cell.angle_beta   90.00
_cell.angle_gamma   90.00
#
_symmetry.space_group_name_H-M   'P 1'
#
loop_
_entity.id
_entity.type
_entity.pdbx_description
1 polymer ?
#
loop_
_entity_poly.entity_id
_entity_poly.type
_entity_poly.pdbx_seq_one_letter_code
_entity_poly.pdbx_strand_id
1 'polypeptide(L)' 'QIPSGLFERLPKLQRLDLGGNKLSGKIPLGLFNCKELQSLILDSNRLEEILPKEIGNLTMSMLEVLDLDNNLLK' A
#
# COMPACT_ATOMS: atom_id res chain seq x y z
N GLN A 1 -4.49 -8.81 8.09
CA GLN A 1 -4.83 -7.41 7.77
C GLN A 1 -3.63 -6.53 8.10
N ILE A 2 -3.44 -5.44 7.37
CA ILE A 2 -2.37 -4.47 7.64
C ILE A 2 -2.85 -3.49 8.72
N PRO A 3 -2.14 -3.31 9.85
CA PRO A 3 -2.55 -2.37 10.89
C PRO A 3 -2.58 -0.92 10.40
N SER A 4 -3.66 -0.18 10.68
CA SER A 4 -3.85 1.17 10.15
C SER A 4 -2.83 2.19 10.63
N GLY A 5 -2.44 2.14 11.91
CA GLY A 5 -1.48 3.07 12.53
C GLY A 5 -0.01 2.74 12.24
N LEU A 6 0.29 1.67 11.48
CA LEU A 6 1.67 1.25 11.21
C LEU A 6 2.48 2.36 10.53
N PHE A 7 1.86 3.06 9.59
CA PHE A 7 2.54 4.00 8.70
C PHE A 7 2.64 5.42 9.28
N GLU A 8 1.86 5.76 10.31
CA GLU A 8 1.92 7.06 10.99
C GLU A 8 3.29 7.31 11.64
N ARG A 9 4.01 6.23 11.97
CA ARG A 9 5.34 6.27 12.60
C ARG A 9 6.48 6.03 11.62
N LEU A 10 6.19 5.92 10.32
CA LEU A 10 7.15 5.59 9.28
C LEU A 10 7.15 6.63 8.14
N PRO A 11 7.31 7.94 8.42
CA PRO A 11 7.21 8.97 7.39
C PRO A 11 8.30 8.88 6.31
N LYS A 12 9.44 8.27 6.64
CA LYS A 12 10.61 8.08 5.76
C LYS A 12 10.67 6.69 5.11
N LEU A 13 9.58 5.94 5.12
CA LEU A 13 9.56 4.61 4.50
C LEU A 13 9.70 4.76 2.99
N GLN A 14 10.74 4.13 2.42
CA GLN A 14 11.04 4.17 0.99
C GLN A 14 10.61 2.89 0.26
N ARG A 15 10.68 1.74 0.94
CA ARG A 15 10.27 0.45 0.37
C ARG A 15 9.40 -0.30 1.37
N LEU A 16 8.24 -0.76 0.89
CA LEU A 16 7.38 -1.70 1.59
C LEU A 16 7.15 -2.91 0.70
N ASP A 17 7.58 -4.07 1.17
CA ASP A 17 7.41 -5.35 0.47
C ASP A 17 6.70 -6.32 1.41
N LEU A 18 5.46 -6.64 1.07
CA LEU A 18 4.61 -7.60 1.76
C LEU A 18 4.05 -8.64 0.78
N GLY A 19 4.70 -8.82 -0.37
CA GLY A 19 4.30 -9.77 -1.40
C GLY A 19 4.21 -11.21 -0.88
N GLY A 20 3.32 -12.00 -1.46
CA GLY A 20 3.22 -13.45 -1.18
C GLY A 20 2.74 -13.81 0.23
N ASN A 21 2.02 -12.91 0.90
CA ASN A 21 1.47 -13.15 2.23
C ASN A 21 -0.01 -13.57 2.19
N LYS A 22 -0.60 -13.78 3.38
CA LYS A 22 -2.03 -14.05 3.55
C LYS A 22 -2.77 -12.83 4.09
N LEU A 23 -2.33 -11.62 3.73
CA LEU A 23 -2.96 -10.38 4.18
C LEU A 23 -4.33 -10.23 3.54
N SER A 24 -5.29 -9.72 4.31
CA SER A 24 -6.67 -9.49 3.89
C SER A 24 -7.17 -8.13 4.36
N GLY A 25 -8.34 -7.70 3.89
CA GLY A 25 -8.92 -6.39 4.15
C GLY A 25 -8.28 -5.29 3.30
N LYS A 26 -8.50 -4.03 3.67
CA LYS A 26 -8.13 -2.85 2.88
C LYS A 26 -6.66 -2.44 3.08
N ILE A 27 -6.11 -1.75 2.10
CA ILE A 27 -4.87 -0.98 2.27
C ILE A 27 -5.18 0.23 3.18
N PRO A 28 -4.48 0.41 4.31
CA PRO A 28 -4.78 1.51 5.22
C PRO A 28 -4.33 2.85 4.68
N LEU A 29 -5.17 3.88 4.86
CA LEU A 29 -4.91 5.23 4.35
C LEU A 29 -3.60 5.86 4.87
N GLY A 30 -3.15 5.44 6.06
CA GLY A 30 -1.88 5.90 6.63
C GLY A 30 -0.67 5.59 5.74
N LEU A 31 -0.73 4.57 4.87
CA LEU A 31 0.34 4.27 3.91
C LEU A 31 0.62 5.45 2.97
N PHE A 32 -0.41 6.24 2.65
CA PHE A 32 -0.29 7.42 1.80
C PHE A 32 0.35 8.64 2.49
N ASN A 33 0.66 8.52 3.79
CA ASN A 33 1.46 9.50 4.53
C ASN A 33 2.97 9.26 4.37
N CYS A 34 3.40 8.11 3.87
CA CYS A 34 4.80 7.81 3.57
C CYS A 34 5.21 8.53 2.26
N LYS A 35 5.51 9.84 2.35
CA LYS A 35 5.80 10.68 1.18
C LYS A 35 7.09 10.31 0.44
N GLU A 36 8.00 9.60 1.11
CA GLU A 36 9.26 9.11 0.53
C GLU A 36 9.13 7.70 -0.08
N LEU A 37 7.92 7.09 -0.10
CA LEU A 37 7.75 5.72 -0.59
C LEU A 37 7.99 5.63 -2.10
N GLN A 38 8.96 4.81 -2.48
CA GLN A 38 9.42 4.56 -3.85
C GLN A 38 8.96 3.19 -4.37
N SER A 39 8.84 2.21 -3.49
CA SER A 39 8.45 0.85 -3.87
C SER A 39 7.38 0.31 -2.92
N LEU A 40 6.24 -0.07 -3.48
CA LEU A 40 5.13 -0.72 -2.80
C LEU A 40 4.81 -2.04 -3.50
N ILE A 41 5.13 -3.15 -2.85
CA ILE A 41 4.88 -4.50 -3.34
C ILE A 41 3.92 -5.17 -2.35
N LEU A 42 2.68 -5.40 -2.79
CA LEU A 42 1.61 -6.06 -2.03
C LEU A 42 1.03 -7.25 -2.78
N ASP A 43 1.72 -7.74 -3.81
CA ASP A 43 1.24 -8.79 -4.70
C ASP A 43 0.94 -10.09 -3.96
N SER A 44 0.17 -10.97 -4.59
CA SER A 44 -0.05 -12.34 -4.11
C SER A 44 -0.59 -12.39 -2.68
N ASN A 45 -1.57 -11.55 -2.38
CA ASN A 45 -2.27 -11.45 -1.10
C ASN A 45 -3.80 -11.62 -1.32
N ARG A 46 -4.60 -11.40 -0.27
CA ARG A 46 -6.07 -11.40 -0.32
C ARG A 46 -6.62 -10.02 0.03
N LEU A 47 -5.93 -8.94 -0.34
CA LEU A 47 -6.39 -7.59 -0.05
C LEU A 47 -7.68 -7.32 -0.82
N GLU A 48 -8.67 -6.79 -0.10
CA GLU A 48 -10.07 -6.69 -0.53
C GLU A 48 -10.50 -5.22 -0.53
N GLU A 49 -11.42 -4.88 -1.44
CA GLU A 49 -11.99 -3.55 -1.75
C GLU A 49 -11.33 -2.73 -2.88
N ILE A 50 -12.12 -1.76 -3.35
CA ILE A 50 -11.81 -0.74 -4.35
C ILE A 50 -10.59 0.06 -3.85
N LEU A 51 -9.56 0.16 -4.68
CA LEU A 51 -8.49 1.14 -4.46
C LEU A 51 -9.15 2.49 -4.17
N PRO A 52 -9.00 3.07 -2.97
CA PRO A 52 -9.67 4.32 -2.64
C PRO A 52 -9.37 5.32 -3.76
N LYS A 53 -10.37 6.05 -4.28
CA LYS A 53 -10.17 7.06 -5.35
C LYS A 53 -9.08 8.07 -4.98
N GLU A 54 -8.86 8.21 -3.68
CA GLU A 54 -7.79 8.94 -3.02
C GLU A 54 -6.39 8.49 -3.47
N ILE A 55 -6.17 7.26 -3.93
CA ILE A 55 -4.90 6.82 -4.53
C ILE A 55 -4.55 7.63 -5.78
N GLY A 56 -5.56 8.08 -6.54
CA GLY A 56 -5.39 8.98 -7.68
C GLY A 56 -5.25 10.45 -7.28
N ASN A 57 -5.61 10.81 -6.04
CA ASN A 57 -5.47 12.15 -5.49
C ASN A 57 -4.14 12.34 -4.74
N LEU A 58 -3.40 11.24 -4.54
CA LEU A 58 -2.17 11.18 -3.81
C LEU A 58 -1.05 10.88 -4.81
N THR A 59 -0.47 11.92 -5.38
CA THR A 59 0.87 11.87 -5.92
C THR A 59 1.82 11.44 -4.81
N MET A 60 1.99 10.13 -4.63
CA MET A 60 3.22 9.55 -4.12
C MET A 60 4.27 9.91 -5.17
N SER A 61 4.75 11.16 -5.16
CA SER A 61 5.54 11.73 -6.26
C SER A 61 6.88 11.03 -6.46
N MET A 62 7.23 10.11 -5.55
CA MET A 62 8.43 9.28 -5.60
C MET A 62 8.12 7.80 -5.87
N LEU A 63 6.85 7.37 -5.96
CA LEU A 63 6.52 5.96 -6.16
C LEU A 63 6.87 5.54 -7.59
N GLU A 64 7.89 4.72 -7.71
CA GLU A 64 8.42 4.20 -8.97
C GLU A 64 7.89 2.79 -9.24
N VAL A 65 7.66 2.01 -8.18
CA VAL A 65 7.20 0.63 -8.27
C VAL A 65 5.93 0.45 -7.46
N LEU A 66 4.86 0.06 -8.15
CA LEU A 66 3.60 -0.38 -7.56
C LEU A 66 3.25 -1.75 -8.10
N ASP A 67 3.28 -2.75 -7.24
CA ASP A 67 2.82 -4.10 -7.56
C ASP A 67 1.71 -4.51 -6.60
N LEU A 68 0.51 -4.71 -7.17
CA LEU A 68 -0.71 -5.09 -6.47
C LEU A 68 -1.32 -6.36 -7.06
N ASP A 69 -0.61 -7.06 -7.95
CA ASP A 69 -1.14 -8.20 -8.71
C ASP A 69 -1.55 -9.35 -7.78
N ASN A 70 -2.39 -10.25 -8.27
CA ASN A 70 -2.85 -11.42 -7.50
C ASN A 70 -3.45 -11.05 -6.12
N ASN A 71 -4.30 -10.02 -6.09
CA ASN A 71 -5.17 -9.66 -4.96
C ASN A 71 -6.66 -9.73 -5.35
N LEU A 72 -7.56 -9.33 -4.44
CA LEU A 72 -9.01 -9.25 -4.67
C LEU A 72 -9.47 -7.81 -4.94
N LEU A 73 -8.56 -6.96 -5.42
CA LEU A 73 -8.79 -5.55 -5.73
C LEU A 73 -9.67 -5.42 -6.99
N LYS A 74 -10.62 -4.49 -6.97
CA LYS A 74 -11.54 -4.18 -8.07
C LYS A 74 -11.30 -2.79 -8.63
#